data_AF-A0A238WR66-F1
#
_entry.id   AF-A0A238WR66-F1
#
_cell.length_a   1.000
_cell.length_b   1.000
_cell.length_c   1.000
_cell.angle_alpha   90.00
_cell.angle_beta   90.00
_cell.angle_gamma   90.00
#
_symmetry.space_group_name_H-M   'P 1'
#
loop_
_entity.id
_entity.type
_entity.pdbx_description
1 polymer ?
#
loop_
_entity_poly.entity_id
_entity_poly.type
_entity_poly.pdbx_seq_one_letter_code
_entity_poly.pdbx_strand_id
1 'polypeptide(L)'
;MTDPLTALIAGLPPAGPPPSTVRELRQVLISYEASRPRSMQRELGPSELGTPCQQQIGRKLAGAPRKPIDAPTWAPFQGTAVHASMEDVVAHWNKQLGRERWLAEDRLVVTPSAPNTGGRPDYPSVAGSGDAFDQDHDMVVDWKHVGKTALEKLDRALRMGKPTAEQVSPEYRTQGHLYGLGHKAKGRPVRYVRLVLLARDYDYDKSREWTEPYDEEIALAAIGRY
;
A
#
# COMPACT_ATOMS: atom_id res chain seq x y z
N MET A 1 11.12 -25.57 62.86
CA MET A 1 9.71 -25.48 62.44
C MET A 1 9.71 -24.82 61.08
N THR A 2 9.35 -25.55 60.02
CA THR A 2 9.19 -24.97 58.68
C THR A 2 8.01 -24.00 58.71
N ASP A 3 8.23 -22.80 58.17
CA ASP A 3 7.22 -21.77 58.07
C ASP A 3 5.99 -22.33 57.31
N PRO A 4 4.76 -22.21 57.86
CA PRO A 4 3.54 -22.73 57.25
C PRO A 4 3.29 -22.17 55.83
N LEU A 5 3.80 -20.98 55.51
CA LEU A 5 3.72 -20.42 54.16
C LEU A 5 4.61 -21.19 53.16
N THR A 6 5.79 -21.63 53.62
CA THR A 6 6.74 -22.42 52.84
C THR A 6 6.18 -23.81 52.52
N ALA A 7 5.44 -24.42 53.45
CA ALA A 7 4.77 -25.72 53.23
C ALA A 7 3.58 -25.62 52.25
N LEU A 8 2.89 -24.47 52.21
CA LEU A 8 1.75 -24.23 51.32
C LEU A 8 2.19 -24.05 49.86
N ILE A 9 3.33 -23.40 49.63
CA ILE A 9 3.88 -23.17 48.29
C ILE A 9 4.47 -24.46 47.70
N ALA A 10 5.03 -25.34 48.53
CA ALA A 10 5.64 -26.61 48.10
C ALA A 10 4.65 -27.65 47.56
N GLY A 11 3.34 -27.48 47.80
CA GLY A 11 2.28 -28.39 47.34
C GLY A 11 1.58 -27.96 46.04
N LEU A 12 1.87 -26.79 45.50
CA LEU A 12 1.29 -26.35 44.25
C LEU A 12 2.00 -27.03 43.08
N PRO A 13 1.27 -27.68 42.14
CA PRO A 13 1.89 -28.15 40.92
C PRO A 13 2.57 -26.96 40.22
N PRO A 14 3.74 -27.16 39.59
CA PRO A 14 4.38 -26.07 38.86
C PRO A 14 3.36 -25.51 37.87
N ALA A 15 3.11 -24.20 37.94
CA ALA A 15 2.22 -23.56 37.00
C ALA A 15 2.70 -23.92 35.58
N GLY A 16 1.82 -24.54 34.80
CA GLY A 16 2.12 -24.81 33.40
C GLY A 16 2.47 -23.52 32.67
N PRO A 17 3.09 -23.61 31.48
CA PRO A 17 3.35 -22.41 30.70
C PRO A 17 2.03 -21.65 30.46
N PRO A 18 2.06 -20.31 30.48
CA PRO A 18 0.87 -19.51 30.21
C PRO A 18 0.32 -19.77 28.80
N PRO A 19 -0.93 -19.36 28.51
CA PRO A 19 -1.51 -19.50 27.18
C PRO A 19 -0.66 -18.83 26.08
N SER A 20 -0.82 -19.32 24.85
CA SER A 20 -0.09 -18.77 23.69
C SER A 20 -0.50 -17.32 23.41
N THR A 21 0.44 -16.39 23.55
CA THR A 21 0.24 -14.98 23.18
C THR A 21 -0.12 -14.82 21.70
N VAL A 22 0.40 -15.66 20.80
CA VAL A 22 0.02 -15.63 19.36
C VAL A 22 -1.47 -15.95 19.19
N ARG A 23 -2.00 -16.89 19.98
CA ARG A 23 -3.42 -17.23 19.96
C ARG A 23 -4.26 -16.06 20.50
N GLU A 24 -3.83 -15.42 21.58
CA GLU A 24 -4.51 -14.26 22.17
C GLU A 24 -4.51 -13.05 21.24
N LEU A 25 -3.36 -12.75 20.63
CA LEU A 25 -3.19 -11.65 19.68
C LEU A 25 -4.11 -11.76 18.47
N ARG A 26 -4.52 -12.97 18.09
CA ARG A 26 -5.40 -13.18 16.93
C ARG A 26 -6.66 -12.33 17.00
N GLN A 27 -7.36 -12.36 18.13
CA GLN A 27 -8.61 -11.62 18.30
C GLN A 27 -8.35 -10.11 18.41
N VAL A 28 -7.27 -9.73 19.09
CA VAL A 28 -6.85 -8.33 19.20
C VAL A 28 -6.57 -7.74 17.82
N LEU A 29 -5.77 -8.42 16.99
CA LEU A 29 -5.43 -8.00 15.63
C LEU A 29 -6.66 -7.89 14.73
N ILE A 30 -7.61 -8.83 14.81
CA ILE A 30 -8.88 -8.76 14.09
C ILE A 30 -9.66 -7.49 14.48
N SER A 31 -9.84 -7.27 15.79
CA SER A 31 -10.62 -6.13 16.29
C SER A 31 -9.95 -4.79 15.98
N TYR A 32 -8.63 -4.73 16.07
CA TYR A 32 -7.83 -3.56 15.74
C TYR A 32 -7.92 -3.25 14.25
N GLU A 33 -7.76 -4.25 13.39
CA GLU A 33 -7.89 -4.05 11.94
C GLU A 33 -9.28 -3.51 11.57
N ALA A 34 -10.33 -4.08 12.16
CA ALA A 34 -11.70 -3.68 11.89
C ALA A 34 -12.00 -2.23 12.30
N SER A 35 -11.27 -1.67 13.29
CA SER A 35 -11.43 -0.28 13.71
C SER A 35 -10.61 0.72 12.90
N ARG A 36 -9.67 0.28 12.04
CA ARG A 36 -8.78 1.20 11.32
C ARG A 36 -9.53 2.02 10.26
N PRO A 37 -9.16 3.31 10.05
CA PRO A 37 -9.75 4.15 9.00
C PRO A 37 -9.73 3.51 7.61
N ARG A 38 -8.61 2.86 7.25
CA ARG A 38 -8.46 2.16 5.96
C ARG A 38 -9.49 1.04 5.77
N SER A 39 -9.79 0.29 6.82
CA SER A 39 -10.79 -0.81 6.78
C SER A 39 -12.22 -0.28 6.69
N MET A 40 -12.45 0.90 7.25
CA MET A 40 -13.73 1.61 7.25
C MET A 40 -13.97 2.43 5.97
N GLN A 41 -12.94 2.61 5.13
CA GLN A 41 -13.01 3.41 3.91
C GLN A 41 -14.02 2.84 2.91
N ARG A 42 -15.02 3.67 2.56
CA ARG A 42 -16.07 3.35 1.57
C ARG A 42 -15.75 3.87 0.18
N GLU A 43 -15.03 4.98 0.08
CA GLU A 43 -14.60 5.56 -1.19
C GLU A 43 -13.54 4.69 -1.88
N LEU A 44 -13.54 4.68 -3.21
CA LEU A 44 -12.51 4.03 -4.01
C LEU A 44 -11.22 4.86 -4.00
N GLY A 45 -10.11 4.21 -3.66
CA GLY A 45 -8.77 4.80 -3.80
C GLY A 45 -8.03 4.31 -5.04
N PRO A 46 -6.89 4.94 -5.40
CA PRO A 46 -6.06 4.54 -6.55
C PRO A 46 -5.64 3.06 -6.55
N SER A 47 -5.33 2.48 -5.38
CA SER A 47 -5.01 1.05 -5.25
C SER A 47 -6.15 0.13 -5.68
N GLU A 48 -7.40 0.57 -5.54
CA GLU A 48 -8.58 -0.23 -5.85
C GLU A 48 -9.03 -0.03 -7.29
N LEU A 49 -8.83 1.14 -7.88
CA LEU A 49 -9.07 1.37 -9.32
C LEU A 49 -8.10 0.63 -10.22
N GLY A 50 -6.91 0.29 -9.71
CA GLY A 50 -6.01 -0.62 -10.39
C GLY A 50 -6.58 -2.03 -10.58
N THR A 51 -7.56 -2.44 -9.75
CA THR A 51 -8.11 -3.80 -9.75
C THR A 51 -8.75 -4.15 -11.10
N PRO A 52 -8.36 -5.28 -11.74
CA PRO A 52 -8.91 -5.67 -13.04
C PRO A 52 -10.37 -6.19 -12.95
N CYS A 53 -10.82 -6.59 -11.76
CA CYS A 53 -12.17 -7.16 -11.55
C CYS A 53 -13.24 -6.07 -11.43
N GLN A 54 -13.98 -5.84 -12.53
CA GLN A 54 -15.10 -4.90 -12.57
C GLN A 54 -16.22 -5.23 -11.58
N GLN A 55 -16.48 -6.53 -11.34
CA GLN A 55 -17.49 -6.95 -10.36
C GLN A 55 -17.12 -6.51 -8.94
N GLN A 56 -15.82 -6.53 -8.59
CA GLN A 56 -15.36 -6.11 -7.27
C GLN A 56 -15.55 -4.60 -7.07
N ILE A 57 -15.22 -3.80 -8.09
CA ILE A 57 -15.45 -2.36 -8.11
C ILE A 57 -16.95 -2.05 -8.01
N GLY A 58 -17.77 -2.66 -8.88
CA GLY A 58 -19.22 -2.46 -8.89
C GLY A 58 -19.91 -2.84 -7.58
N ARG A 59 -19.47 -3.92 -6.91
CA ARG A 59 -19.98 -4.30 -5.58
C ARG A 59 -19.68 -3.22 -4.53
N LYS A 60 -18.47 -2.66 -4.54
CA LYS A 60 -18.09 -1.61 -3.59
C LYS A 60 -18.91 -0.33 -3.82
N LEU A 61 -19.15 0.02 -5.08
CA LEU A 61 -19.97 1.17 -5.47
C LEU A 61 -21.45 1.00 -5.12
N ALA A 62 -21.98 -0.20 -5.29
CA ALA A 62 -23.33 -0.54 -4.86
C ALA A 62 -23.50 -0.59 -3.33
N GLY A 63 -22.46 -0.29 -2.55
CA GLY A 63 -22.50 -0.35 -1.10
C GLY A 63 -22.69 -1.77 -0.57
N ALA A 64 -22.29 -2.79 -1.35
CA ALA A 64 -22.47 -4.19 -0.94
C ALA A 64 -21.81 -4.45 0.43
N PRO A 65 -22.39 -5.32 1.26
CA PRO A 65 -21.83 -5.65 2.56
C PRO A 65 -20.36 -6.09 2.43
N ARG A 66 -19.48 -5.48 3.21
CA ARG A 66 -18.07 -5.90 3.27
C ARG A 66 -17.99 -7.28 3.90
N LYS A 67 -17.05 -8.09 3.43
CA LYS A 67 -16.70 -9.33 4.12
C LYS A 67 -16.20 -8.96 5.52
N PRO A 68 -16.73 -9.55 6.60
CA PRO A 68 -16.20 -9.34 7.94
C PRO A 68 -14.74 -9.77 8.00
N ILE A 69 -13.94 -9.05 8.80
CA ILE A 69 -12.57 -9.44 9.10
C ILE A 69 -12.64 -10.52 10.17
N ASP A 70 -12.54 -11.77 9.76
CA ASP A 70 -12.65 -12.98 10.59
C ASP A 70 -11.29 -13.63 10.88
N ALA A 71 -10.22 -13.09 10.30
CA ALA A 71 -8.85 -13.53 10.47
C ALA A 71 -7.88 -12.33 10.45
N PRO A 72 -6.71 -12.42 11.11
CA PRO A 72 -5.71 -11.36 11.06
C PRO A 72 -5.25 -11.10 9.63
N THR A 73 -5.38 -9.85 9.18
CA THR A 73 -4.87 -9.40 7.88
C THR A 73 -3.42 -8.95 8.02
N TRP A 74 -2.53 -9.90 8.30
CA TRP A 74 -1.14 -9.61 8.65
C TRP A 74 -0.39 -8.82 7.57
N ALA A 75 -0.54 -9.21 6.30
CA ALA A 75 0.12 -8.54 5.18
C ALA A 75 -0.32 -7.06 5.01
N PRO A 76 -1.63 -6.72 4.98
CA PRO A 76 -2.08 -5.32 5.02
C PRO A 76 -1.64 -4.55 6.27
N PHE A 77 -1.66 -5.19 7.45
CA PHE A 77 -1.18 -4.55 8.69
C PHE A 77 0.28 -4.14 8.58
N GLN A 78 1.15 -5.08 8.18
CA GLN A 78 2.58 -4.81 7.96
C GLN A 78 2.80 -3.74 6.91
N GLY A 79 2.02 -3.74 5.82
CA GLY A 79 2.08 -2.69 4.80
C GLY A 79 1.81 -1.31 5.42
N THR A 80 0.68 -1.13 6.09
CA THR A 80 0.34 0.16 6.73
C THR A 80 1.41 0.63 7.71
N ALA A 81 1.93 -0.28 8.55
CA ALA A 81 2.98 0.07 9.50
C ALA A 81 4.28 0.52 8.80
N VAL A 82 4.68 -0.16 7.74
CA VAL A 82 5.88 0.21 6.97
C VAL A 82 5.68 1.54 6.25
N HIS A 83 4.53 1.79 5.60
CA HIS A 83 4.28 3.09 4.96
C HIS A 83 4.37 4.25 5.97
N ALA A 84 3.76 4.11 7.14
CA ALA A 84 3.84 5.14 8.19
C ALA A 84 5.30 5.41 8.60
N SER A 85 6.12 4.38 8.77
CA SER A 85 7.56 4.54 9.04
C SER A 85 8.34 5.12 7.87
N MET A 86 7.92 4.86 6.62
CA MET A 86 8.61 5.37 5.43
C MET A 86 8.43 6.88 5.27
N GLU A 87 7.30 7.45 5.72
CA GLU A 87 7.11 8.90 5.84
C GLU A 87 8.21 9.54 6.69
N ASP A 88 8.47 8.99 7.89
CA ASP A 88 9.52 9.46 8.79
C ASP A 88 10.92 9.33 8.17
N VAL A 89 11.17 8.22 7.45
CA VAL A 89 12.44 8.00 6.74
C VAL A 89 12.65 9.00 5.62
N VAL A 90 11.60 9.32 4.85
CA VAL A 90 11.68 10.34 3.80
C VAL A 90 11.94 11.72 4.39
N ALA A 91 11.28 12.06 5.51
CA ALA A 91 11.56 13.30 6.23
C ALA A 91 13.03 13.36 6.72
N HIS A 92 13.54 12.24 7.25
CA HIS A 92 14.96 12.12 7.62
C HIS A 92 15.89 12.32 6.42
N TRP A 93 15.55 11.75 5.27
CA TRP A 93 16.34 11.87 4.04
C TRP A 93 16.41 13.31 3.55
N ASN A 94 15.29 14.03 3.51
CA ASN A 94 15.28 15.46 3.18
C ASN A 94 16.16 16.28 4.14
N LYS A 95 16.11 15.97 5.45
CA LYS A 95 16.97 16.62 6.43
C LYS A 95 18.46 16.39 6.16
N GLN A 96 18.85 15.17 5.79
CA GLN A 96 20.23 14.86 5.42
C GLN A 96 20.69 15.60 4.16
N LEU A 97 19.78 15.76 3.18
CA LEU A 97 20.06 16.50 1.95
C LEU A 97 20.12 18.02 2.17
N GLY A 98 19.63 18.53 3.30
CA GLY A 98 19.52 19.96 3.57
C GLY A 98 18.50 20.69 2.70
N ARG A 99 17.63 19.95 2.00
CA ARG A 99 16.57 20.47 1.13
C ARG A 99 15.43 19.46 1.00
N GLU A 100 14.25 19.94 0.64
CA GLU A 100 13.12 19.08 0.29
C GLU A 100 13.30 18.56 -1.14
N ARG A 101 13.79 17.32 -1.27
CA ARG A 101 13.78 16.59 -2.55
C ARG A 101 12.50 15.77 -2.68
N TRP A 102 12.12 15.12 -1.60
CA TRP A 102 11.05 14.15 -1.58
C TRP A 102 9.79 14.74 -0.96
N LEU A 103 8.66 14.70 -1.67
CA LEU A 103 7.36 15.02 -1.09
C LEU A 103 6.74 13.72 -0.57
N ALA A 104 6.64 13.55 0.74
CA ALA A 104 6.07 12.33 1.36
C ALA A 104 4.55 12.45 1.56
N GLU A 105 3.85 11.32 1.47
CA GLU A 105 2.43 11.15 1.86
C GLU A 105 1.50 12.27 1.36
N ASP A 106 1.60 12.58 0.06
CA ASP A 106 0.87 13.69 -0.52
C ASP A 106 -0.57 13.28 -0.86
N ARG A 107 -1.56 14.05 -0.41
CA ARG A 107 -2.97 13.81 -0.74
C ARG A 107 -3.23 14.19 -2.19
N LEU A 108 -3.43 13.21 -3.05
CA LEU A 108 -3.68 13.38 -4.46
C LEU A 108 -5.17 13.23 -4.74
N VAL A 109 -5.73 14.21 -5.44
CA VAL A 109 -7.11 14.18 -5.91
C VAL A 109 -7.06 14.19 -7.43
N VAL A 110 -7.64 13.15 -8.00
CA VAL A 110 -7.80 13.00 -9.44
C VAL A 110 -9.26 13.30 -9.75
N THR A 111 -9.52 14.54 -10.17
CA THR A 111 -10.81 14.99 -10.68
C THR A 111 -10.83 14.80 -12.20
N PRO A 112 -11.73 13.98 -12.73
CA PRO A 112 -11.97 13.91 -14.17
C PRO A 112 -12.68 15.18 -14.65
N SER A 113 -11.88 16.22 -14.87
CA SER A 113 -12.18 17.32 -15.78
C SER A 113 -11.07 17.33 -16.83
N ALA A 114 -10.83 16.19 -17.46
CA ALA A 114 -9.83 16.05 -18.51
C ALA A 114 -10.45 16.46 -19.85
N PRO A 115 -9.91 17.48 -20.54
CA PRO A 115 -10.21 17.72 -21.96
C PRO A 115 -9.95 16.43 -22.76
N ASN A 116 -10.75 16.16 -23.80
CA ASN A 116 -10.63 15.01 -24.73
C ASN A 116 -11.16 13.64 -24.25
N THR A 117 -11.91 13.55 -23.14
CA THR A 117 -12.59 12.29 -22.74
C THR A 117 -13.96 12.05 -23.40
N GLY A 118 -14.31 12.80 -24.44
CA GLY A 118 -15.55 12.57 -25.20
C GLY A 118 -16.85 12.89 -24.44
N GLY A 119 -16.78 13.69 -23.37
CA GLY A 119 -17.94 14.21 -22.67
C GLY A 119 -18.78 13.13 -21.98
N ARG A 120 -18.40 12.80 -20.75
CA ARG A 120 -19.40 12.45 -19.73
C ARG A 120 -19.25 13.42 -18.57
N PRO A 121 -20.32 14.15 -18.18
CA PRO A 121 -20.28 14.92 -16.96
C PRO A 121 -20.13 13.93 -15.79
N ASP A 122 -19.29 14.32 -14.83
CA ASP A 122 -19.33 13.87 -13.44
C ASP A 122 -18.84 12.45 -13.14
N TYR A 123 -17.67 12.07 -13.67
CA TYR A 123 -16.93 10.97 -13.04
C TYR A 123 -16.52 11.39 -11.60
N PRO A 124 -16.68 10.53 -10.58
CA PRO A 124 -16.37 10.93 -9.21
C PRO A 124 -14.87 11.16 -9.03
N SER A 125 -14.51 12.14 -8.20
CA SER A 125 -13.12 12.36 -7.84
C SER A 125 -12.55 11.14 -7.13
N VAL A 126 -11.34 10.76 -7.51
CA VAL A 126 -10.61 9.67 -6.88
C VAL A 126 -9.52 10.30 -6.04
N ALA A 127 -9.51 10.00 -4.75
CA ALA A 127 -8.51 10.56 -3.85
C ALA A 127 -7.70 9.47 -3.15
N GLY A 128 -6.38 9.66 -3.09
CA GLY A 128 -5.43 8.74 -2.48
C GLY A 128 -4.25 9.48 -1.86
N SER A 129 -3.45 8.78 -1.06
CA SER A 129 -2.15 9.28 -0.60
C SER A 129 -1.06 8.67 -1.48
N GLY A 130 -0.26 9.49 -2.14
CA GLY A 130 0.95 9.03 -2.82
C GLY A 130 2.10 8.95 -1.82
N ASP A 131 2.83 7.83 -1.80
CA ASP A 131 3.83 7.58 -0.74
C ASP A 131 5.00 8.57 -0.81
N ALA A 132 5.58 8.77 -2.00
CA ALA A 132 6.64 9.73 -2.22
C ALA A 132 6.69 10.26 -3.65
N PHE A 133 7.18 11.49 -3.82
CA PHE A 133 7.48 12.08 -5.12
C PHE A 133 8.89 12.67 -5.12
N ASP A 134 9.72 12.23 -6.08
CA ASP A 134 11.09 12.70 -6.28
C ASP A 134 11.10 13.95 -7.16
N GLN A 135 11.37 15.11 -6.58
CA GLN A 135 11.44 16.37 -7.32
C GLN A 135 12.70 16.51 -8.18
N ASP A 136 13.74 15.69 -7.97
CA ASP A 136 14.93 15.75 -8.83
C ASP A 136 14.71 15.04 -10.17
N HIS A 137 13.82 14.05 -10.19
CA HIS A 137 13.57 13.19 -11.36
C HIS A 137 12.15 13.30 -11.89
N ASP A 138 11.31 14.17 -11.31
CA ASP A 138 9.90 14.32 -11.61
C ASP A 138 9.16 12.97 -11.56
N MET A 139 9.39 12.20 -10.49
CA MET A 139 9.03 10.78 -10.46
C MET A 139 8.15 10.43 -9.26
N VAL A 140 7.03 9.76 -9.52
CA VAL A 140 6.23 9.10 -8.49
C VAL A 140 6.96 7.87 -7.98
N VAL A 141 6.98 7.66 -6.67
CA VAL A 141 7.50 6.44 -6.04
C VAL A 141 6.44 5.85 -5.12
N ASP A 142 5.92 4.68 -5.50
CA ASP A 142 4.99 3.88 -4.70
C ASP A 142 5.72 2.67 -4.10
N TRP A 143 5.57 2.46 -2.79
CA TRP A 143 6.31 1.50 -2.00
C TRP A 143 5.38 0.32 -1.71
N LYS A 144 5.89 -0.90 -1.82
CA LYS A 144 5.13 -2.11 -1.52
C LYS A 144 5.96 -3.05 -0.67
N HIS A 145 5.53 -3.25 0.56
CA HIS A 145 6.13 -4.23 1.46
C HIS A 145 5.66 -5.65 1.11
N VAL A 146 6.50 -6.40 0.40
CA VAL A 146 6.12 -7.64 -0.28
C VAL A 146 6.95 -8.86 0.13
N GLY A 147 6.33 -10.03 -0.02
CA GLY A 147 7.02 -11.30 0.15
C GLY A 147 7.82 -11.72 -1.09
N LYS A 148 8.63 -12.76 -0.91
CA LYS A 148 9.55 -13.33 -1.92
C LYS A 148 8.90 -13.56 -3.29
N THR A 149 7.66 -14.02 -3.34
CA THR A 149 6.96 -14.33 -4.59
C THR A 149 6.79 -13.11 -5.51
N ALA A 150 6.55 -11.91 -4.97
CA ALA A 150 6.42 -10.71 -5.79
C ALA A 150 7.77 -10.30 -6.42
N LEU A 151 8.84 -10.39 -5.63
CA LEU A 151 10.22 -10.14 -6.07
C LEU A 151 10.63 -11.12 -7.16
N GLU A 152 10.40 -12.42 -6.94
CA GLU A 152 10.71 -13.49 -7.91
C GLU A 152 9.92 -13.35 -9.23
N LYS A 153 8.67 -12.85 -9.16
CA LYS A 153 7.88 -12.57 -10.36
C LYS A 153 8.50 -11.46 -11.20
N LEU A 154 8.93 -10.37 -10.57
CA LEU A 154 9.61 -9.27 -11.26
C LEU A 154 10.96 -9.75 -11.84
N ASP A 155 11.78 -10.42 -11.04
CA ASP A 155 13.06 -10.98 -11.50
C ASP A 155 12.89 -11.92 -12.70
N ARG A 156 11.85 -12.74 -12.69
CA ARG A 156 11.52 -13.63 -13.82
C ARG A 156 11.11 -12.82 -15.05
N ALA A 157 10.25 -11.82 -14.90
CA ALA A 157 9.81 -10.99 -16.01
C ALA A 157 10.97 -10.25 -16.69
N LEU A 158 11.89 -9.70 -15.89
CA LEU A 158 13.10 -9.04 -16.36
C LEU A 158 14.00 -10.02 -17.12
N ARG A 159 14.25 -11.21 -16.56
CA ARG A 159 15.07 -12.25 -17.20
C ARG A 159 14.49 -12.75 -18.52
N MET A 160 13.17 -12.77 -18.65
CA MET A 160 12.47 -13.15 -19.87
C MET A 160 12.41 -12.01 -20.91
N GLY A 161 12.92 -10.82 -20.59
CA GLY A 161 12.86 -9.66 -21.49
C GLY A 161 11.43 -9.19 -21.76
N LYS A 162 10.51 -9.37 -20.79
CA LYS A 162 9.12 -8.94 -20.96
C LYS A 162 9.04 -7.42 -21.18
N PRO A 163 8.09 -6.94 -22.00
CA PRO A 163 7.80 -5.51 -22.10
C PRO A 163 7.55 -4.90 -20.71
N THR A 164 8.00 -3.67 -20.48
CA THR A 164 7.88 -2.97 -19.17
C THR A 164 6.47 -3.02 -18.60
N ALA A 165 5.45 -2.85 -19.46
CA ALA A 165 4.03 -2.91 -19.10
C ALA A 165 3.56 -4.26 -18.55
N GLU A 166 4.29 -5.36 -18.80
CA GLU A 166 3.96 -6.72 -18.38
C GLU A 166 4.83 -7.24 -17.22
N GLN A 167 5.76 -6.43 -16.72
CA GLN A 167 6.71 -6.85 -15.68
C GLN A 167 6.10 -6.82 -14.26
N VAL A 168 5.11 -5.97 -14.05
CA VAL A 168 4.37 -5.84 -12.78
C VAL A 168 2.88 -6.05 -13.01
N SER A 169 2.10 -6.18 -11.93
CA SER A 169 0.66 -6.40 -12.08
C SER A 169 -0.04 -5.13 -12.63
N PRO A 170 -1.15 -5.29 -13.36
CA PRO A 170 -1.94 -4.15 -13.84
C PRO A 170 -2.37 -3.21 -12.73
N GLU A 171 -2.63 -3.74 -11.52
CA GLU A 171 -2.99 -2.93 -10.36
C GLU A 171 -1.88 -1.95 -9.98
N TYR A 172 -0.65 -2.45 -9.80
CA TYR A 172 0.49 -1.61 -9.39
C TYR A 172 0.89 -0.62 -10.48
N ARG A 173 0.89 -1.05 -11.74
CA ARG A 173 1.16 -0.16 -12.88
C ARG A 173 0.15 0.99 -12.90
N THR A 174 -1.14 0.66 -12.89
CA THR A 174 -2.22 1.66 -12.93
C THR A 174 -2.15 2.63 -11.75
N GLN A 175 -1.86 2.12 -10.55
CA GLN A 175 -1.76 2.95 -9.34
C GLN A 175 -0.67 4.03 -9.48
N GLY A 176 0.52 3.68 -9.98
CA GLY A 176 1.60 4.64 -10.19
C GLY A 176 1.19 5.77 -11.15
N HIS A 177 0.52 5.43 -12.26
CA HIS A 177 0.03 6.40 -13.23
C HIS A 177 -1.11 7.28 -12.68
N LEU A 178 -2.03 6.72 -11.86
CA LEU A 178 -3.06 7.53 -11.19
C LEU A 178 -2.45 8.57 -10.24
N TYR A 179 -1.39 8.21 -9.51
CA TYR A 179 -0.66 9.18 -8.70
C TYR A 179 0.06 10.21 -9.56
N GLY A 180 0.64 9.81 -10.69
CA GLY A 180 1.24 10.74 -11.65
C GLY A 180 0.24 11.80 -12.11
N LEU A 181 -0.99 11.39 -12.45
CA LEU A 181 -2.07 12.31 -12.82
C LEU A 181 -2.42 13.28 -11.66
N GLY A 182 -2.47 12.79 -10.42
CA GLY A 182 -2.68 13.63 -9.25
C GLY A 182 -1.56 14.65 -9.00
N HIS A 183 -0.30 14.28 -9.22
CA HIS A 183 0.84 15.20 -9.14
C HIS A 183 0.79 16.26 -10.26
N LYS A 184 0.44 15.87 -11.50
CA LYS A 184 0.23 16.80 -12.61
C LYS A 184 -0.91 17.79 -12.32
N ALA A 185 -2.01 17.34 -11.72
CA ALA A 185 -3.12 18.21 -11.34
C ALA A 185 -2.71 19.30 -10.32
N LYS A 186 -1.65 19.06 -9.55
CA LYS A 186 -1.02 20.04 -8.64
C LYS A 186 0.03 20.92 -9.33
N GLY A 187 0.15 20.87 -10.64
CA GLY A 187 1.11 21.66 -11.43
C GLY A 187 2.54 21.12 -11.42
N ARG A 188 2.77 19.89 -10.95
CA ARG A 188 4.12 19.29 -10.92
C ARG A 188 4.44 18.62 -12.26
N PRO A 189 5.67 18.75 -12.78
CA PRO A 189 6.13 17.90 -13.88
C PRO A 189 6.11 16.43 -13.44
N VAL A 190 5.75 15.52 -14.33
CA VAL A 190 5.81 14.06 -14.06
C VAL A 190 6.39 13.38 -15.29
N ARG A 191 7.55 12.74 -15.11
CA ARG A 191 8.30 12.05 -16.17
C ARG A 191 8.24 10.53 -16.02
N TYR A 192 8.27 10.03 -14.78
CA TYR A 192 8.34 8.60 -14.50
C TYR A 192 7.42 8.19 -13.36
N VAL A 193 7.05 6.92 -13.37
CA VAL A 193 6.44 6.23 -12.23
C VAL A 193 7.34 5.07 -11.81
N ARG A 194 7.54 4.91 -10.52
CA ARG A 194 8.35 3.86 -9.93
C ARG A 194 7.57 3.09 -8.87
N LEU A 195 7.70 1.78 -8.95
CA LEU A 195 7.27 0.84 -7.93
C LEU A 195 8.51 0.30 -7.21
N VAL A 196 8.58 0.49 -5.90
CA VAL A 196 9.62 -0.10 -5.04
C VAL A 196 9.02 -1.25 -4.26
N LEU A 197 9.42 -2.46 -4.61
CA LEU A 197 9.11 -3.69 -3.90
C LEU A 197 10.09 -3.88 -2.74
N LEU A 198 9.72 -3.37 -1.56
CA LEU A 198 10.47 -3.58 -0.32
C LEU A 198 10.33 -5.02 0.15
N ALA A 199 11.45 -5.71 0.32
CA ALA A 199 11.46 -7.09 0.80
C ALA A 199 11.00 -7.18 2.26
N ARG A 200 10.10 -8.13 2.57
CA ARG A 200 9.76 -8.56 3.95
C ARG A 200 10.87 -9.35 4.65
N ASP A 201 12.01 -9.52 3.98
CA ASP A 201 13.17 -10.24 4.46
C ASP A 201 14.02 -9.31 5.34
N TYR A 202 14.96 -9.87 6.11
CA TYR A 202 15.89 -9.04 6.90
C TYR A 202 16.89 -8.30 6.00
N ASP A 203 17.13 -8.83 4.80
CA ASP A 203 18.07 -8.32 3.82
C ASP A 203 17.38 -7.33 2.87
N TYR A 204 17.68 -6.04 3.07
CA TYR A 204 17.15 -4.94 2.27
C TYR A 204 17.52 -5.06 0.78
N ASP A 205 18.68 -5.60 0.46
CA ASP A 205 19.22 -5.66 -0.92
C ASP A 205 18.46 -6.66 -1.81
N LYS A 206 17.55 -7.45 -1.23
CA LYS A 206 16.57 -8.25 -1.97
C LYS A 206 15.42 -7.43 -2.55
N SER A 207 15.28 -6.17 -2.15
CA SER A 207 14.26 -5.27 -2.70
C SER A 207 14.47 -5.07 -4.20
N ARG A 208 13.38 -4.73 -4.90
CA ARG A 208 13.41 -4.51 -6.35
C ARG A 208 12.69 -3.24 -6.72
N GLU A 209 13.10 -2.64 -7.81
CA GLU A 209 12.39 -1.53 -8.40
C GLU A 209 11.95 -1.85 -9.82
N TRP A 210 10.80 -1.31 -10.19
CA TRP A 210 10.30 -1.25 -11.56
C TRP A 210 10.01 0.21 -11.88
N THR A 211 10.36 0.66 -13.09
CA THR A 211 10.16 2.04 -13.54
C THR A 211 9.65 2.07 -14.96
N GLU A 212 8.74 2.99 -15.24
CA GLU A 212 8.21 3.25 -16.57
C GLU A 212 8.06 4.77 -16.77
N PRO A 213 8.21 5.30 -18.00
CA PRO A 213 7.76 6.66 -18.31
C PRO A 213 6.30 6.85 -17.92
N TYR A 214 5.96 8.01 -17.36
CA TYR A 214 4.58 8.33 -17.04
C TYR A 214 3.73 8.42 -18.31
N ASP A 215 2.53 7.84 -18.25
CA ASP A 215 1.55 7.83 -19.32
C ASP A 215 0.17 8.15 -18.75
N GLU A 216 -0.32 9.32 -19.10
CA GLU A 216 -1.60 9.85 -18.65
C GLU A 216 -2.79 9.03 -19.17
N GLU A 217 -2.67 8.41 -20.35
CA GLU A 217 -3.76 7.63 -20.94
C GLU A 217 -4.08 6.40 -20.08
N ILE A 218 -3.09 5.81 -19.42
CA ILE A 218 -3.30 4.69 -18.49
C ILE A 218 -4.16 5.11 -17.30
N ALA A 219 -3.88 6.29 -16.73
CA ALA A 219 -4.64 6.84 -15.62
C ALA A 219 -6.09 7.17 -16.05
N LEU A 220 -6.24 7.86 -17.18
CA LEU A 220 -7.55 8.22 -17.73
C LEU A 220 -8.38 6.99 -18.11
N ALA A 221 -7.77 5.97 -18.72
CA ALA A 221 -8.44 4.72 -19.03
C ALA A 221 -8.90 4.00 -17.76
N ALA A 222 -8.10 4.03 -16.68
CA ALA A 222 -8.50 3.43 -15.41
C ALA A 222 -9.71 4.12 -14.79
N ILE A 223 -9.76 5.47 -14.85
CA ILE A 223 -10.89 6.27 -14.37
C ILE A 223 -12.12 6.05 -15.26
N GLY A 224 -11.96 5.96 -16.58
CA GLY A 224 -13.11 5.75 -17.49
C GLY A 224 -13.79 4.38 -17.35
N ARG A 225 -13.19 3.43 -16.61
CA ARG A 225 -13.85 2.16 -16.23
C ARG A 225 -14.82 2.32 -15.06
N TYR A 226 -14.76 3.45 -14.35
CA TYR A 226 -15.50 3.76 -13.13
C TYR A 226 -16.65 4.71 -13.43
#